data_AF-A0A8S1KXT4-F1
#
_entry.id   AF-A0A8S1KXT4-F1
#
_cell.length_a   1.000
_cell.length_b   1.000
_cell.length_c   1.000
_cell.angle_alpha   90.00
_cell.angle_beta   90.00
_cell.angle_gamma   90.00
#
_symmetry.space_group_name_H-M   'P 1'
#
loop_
_entity.id
_entity.type
_entity.pdbx_description
1 polymer ?
#
loop_
_entity_poly.entity_id
_entity_poly.type
_entity_poly.pdbx_seq_one_letter_code
_entity_poly.pdbx_strand_id
1 'polypeptide(L)'
;MRKLVSILLISLTLANQIQGPLSNPIMNELEQTHLGKAFLKLLSLKSKAQQFDFSKLYAALDDLQNSIKSRLADEQQAYQQDEVQYFTDKEFFSGQITQFQNEIAQLEIDVTDFTESRDLLQIALNGKVDELKEVQSLADGLSKRIQKEEGIFKDQQNQYTNAVQALDQALQLIGQLRDGSFIQNRSVSFLEEGLKQLQHQRIMYGPLITAFTQIMAPSFNDSEASAKVQRLIQNLRDTIVKNKTDLENAYQQVRAIDDHNLSQYNQRISNLSTIIIPTIQAEIQTRDAQIQTKQNLLKDAQTNFKTASDNLDNTNNRWVERTNEHNKLMDQLLTQQSLFPKIVNQLEGAGVRRR
;
A
#
# COMPACT_ATOMS: atom_id res chain seq x y z
N MET A 1 16.79 -26.15 60.48
CA MET A 1 16.62 -25.21 61.62
C MET A 1 16.62 -25.88 63.00
N ARG A 2 15.80 -26.93 63.26
CA ARG A 2 15.75 -27.57 64.61
C ARG A 2 17.09 -28.10 65.16
N LYS A 3 18.01 -28.55 64.30
CA LYS A 3 19.36 -29.04 64.71
C LYS A 3 20.37 -27.92 65.03
N LEU A 4 20.22 -26.73 64.42
CA LEU A 4 21.01 -25.52 64.74
C LEU A 4 20.61 -24.95 66.12
N VAL A 5 19.32 -25.04 66.46
CA VAL A 5 18.77 -24.64 67.76
C VAL A 5 19.31 -25.53 68.89
N SER A 6 19.57 -26.81 68.64
CA SER A 6 20.17 -27.73 69.63
C SER A 6 21.62 -27.39 69.96
N ILE A 7 22.41 -26.93 68.97
CA ILE A 7 23.79 -26.46 69.17
C ILE A 7 23.80 -25.11 69.92
N LEU A 8 22.81 -24.24 69.64
CA LEU A 8 22.60 -22.98 70.37
C LEU A 8 22.11 -23.19 71.82
N LEU A 9 21.29 -24.21 72.10
CA LEU A 9 20.80 -24.50 73.46
C LEU A 9 21.89 -25.03 74.39
N ILE A 10 22.89 -25.74 73.88
CA ILE A 10 24.06 -26.16 74.68
C ILE A 10 24.96 -24.96 75.01
N SER A 11 24.90 -23.88 74.23
CA SER A 11 25.68 -22.65 74.46
C SER A 11 25.10 -21.71 75.54
N LEU A 12 23.88 -21.97 76.04
CA LEU A 12 23.16 -21.07 76.96
C LEU A 12 23.30 -21.42 78.45
N THR A 13 23.84 -22.59 78.82
CA THR A 13 23.96 -23.00 80.25
C THR A 13 25.34 -22.80 80.86
N LEU A 14 26.34 -22.33 80.12
CA LEU A 14 27.72 -22.19 80.63
C LEU A 14 28.35 -20.89 80.16
N ALA A 15 27.62 -19.78 80.31
CA ALA A 15 28.18 -18.44 80.22
C ALA A 15 28.72 -18.06 81.60
N ASN A 16 30.01 -18.33 81.87
CA ASN A 16 30.84 -17.40 82.62
C ASN A 16 32.33 -17.79 82.56
N GLN A 17 33.10 -16.83 82.03
CA GLN A 17 34.55 -16.62 82.18
C GLN A 17 35.49 -17.71 81.66
N ILE A 18 36.37 -17.34 80.71
CA ILE A 18 37.85 -17.41 80.82
C ILE A 18 38.50 -17.16 79.43
N GLN A 19 39.49 -16.25 79.43
CA GLN A 19 40.36 -15.88 78.30
C GLN A 19 41.62 -16.78 78.27
N GLY A 20 42.08 -17.14 77.07
CA GLY A 20 43.41 -17.73 76.84
C GLY A 20 43.79 -17.60 75.35
N PRO A 21 45.07 -17.38 75.00
CA PRO A 21 45.43 -16.86 73.69
C PRO A 21 45.52 -17.98 72.65
N LEU A 22 44.60 -17.97 71.69
CA LEU A 22 44.76 -18.62 70.39
C LEU A 22 45.59 -17.66 69.50
N SER A 23 46.52 -18.19 68.71
CA SER A 23 47.43 -17.41 67.86
C SER A 23 46.71 -16.41 66.94
N ASN A 24 47.17 -15.15 66.94
CA ASN A 24 46.52 -13.95 66.35
C ASN A 24 46.01 -14.02 64.88
N PRO A 25 46.70 -14.64 63.89
CA PRO A 25 46.22 -14.60 62.51
C PRO A 25 45.02 -15.53 62.23
N ILE A 26 44.96 -16.69 62.90
CA ILE A 26 43.85 -17.64 62.77
C ILE A 26 42.60 -17.11 63.49
N MET A 27 42.79 -16.35 64.58
CA MET A 27 41.69 -15.70 65.30
C MET A 27 40.94 -14.71 64.42
N ASN A 28 41.65 -13.85 63.69
CA ASN A 28 41.03 -12.87 62.77
C ASN A 28 40.23 -13.54 61.65
N GLU A 29 40.72 -14.64 61.06
CA GLU A 29 40.00 -15.37 60.01
C GLU A 29 38.78 -16.16 60.55
N LEU A 30 38.91 -16.76 61.74
CA LEU A 30 37.80 -17.45 62.41
C LEU A 30 36.73 -16.47 62.90
N GLU A 31 37.12 -15.28 63.35
CA GLU A 31 36.20 -14.20 63.75
C GLU A 31 35.47 -13.57 62.55
N GLN A 32 35.88 -13.82 61.31
CA GLN A 32 35.19 -13.28 60.14
C GLN A 32 34.06 -14.16 59.62
N THR A 33 33.98 -15.44 60.05
CA THR A 33 32.93 -16.37 59.60
C THR A 33 32.00 -16.79 60.74
N HIS A 34 30.72 -17.04 60.44
CA HIS A 34 29.78 -17.52 61.47
C HIS A 34 30.20 -18.86 62.08
N LEU A 35 30.77 -19.75 61.26
CA LEU A 35 31.30 -21.04 61.70
C LEU A 35 32.54 -20.86 62.61
N GLY A 36 33.50 -20.02 62.18
CA GLY A 36 34.68 -19.74 62.99
C GLY A 36 34.32 -19.07 64.32
N LYS A 37 33.38 -18.11 64.35
CA LYS A 37 32.86 -17.50 65.59
C LYS A 37 32.20 -18.53 66.51
N ALA A 38 31.37 -19.43 65.97
CA ALA A 38 30.73 -20.49 66.76
C ALA A 38 31.76 -21.46 67.35
N PHE A 39 32.82 -21.74 66.60
CA PHE A 39 33.91 -22.60 67.03
C PHE A 39 34.82 -21.94 68.08
N LEU A 40 35.19 -20.67 67.93
CA LEU A 40 35.94 -19.92 68.94
C LEU A 40 35.22 -19.89 70.29
N LYS A 41 33.87 -19.80 70.27
CA LYS A 41 33.04 -19.91 71.46
C LYS A 41 33.00 -21.32 72.08
N LEU A 42 33.26 -22.38 71.30
CA LEU A 42 33.38 -23.75 71.80
C LEU A 42 34.76 -24.00 72.41
N LEU A 43 35.83 -23.47 71.81
CA LEU A 43 37.20 -23.58 72.32
C LEU A 43 37.42 -22.84 73.64
N SER A 44 36.71 -21.74 73.88
CA SER A 44 36.78 -21.00 75.15
C SER A 44 36.17 -21.76 76.34
N LEU A 45 35.48 -22.90 76.13
CA LEU A 45 34.91 -23.76 77.17
C LEU A 45 35.96 -24.67 77.86
N LYS A 46 37.19 -24.18 78.02
CA LYS A 46 38.43 -24.91 78.33
C LYS A 46 38.46 -25.65 79.69
N SER A 47 37.40 -25.64 80.51
CA SER A 47 37.49 -26.05 81.92
C SER A 47 37.08 -27.50 82.26
N LYS A 48 36.65 -28.35 81.31
CA LYS A 48 36.32 -29.78 81.61
C LYS A 48 36.70 -30.80 80.52
N ALA A 49 37.80 -30.58 79.79
CA ALA A 49 38.23 -31.45 78.69
C ALA A 49 38.60 -32.91 79.07
N GLN A 50 38.73 -33.23 80.37
CA GLN A 50 39.11 -34.59 80.80
C GLN A 50 37.92 -35.54 81.03
N GLN A 51 36.67 -35.06 81.04
CA GLN A 51 35.47 -35.88 81.38
C GLN A 51 34.44 -36.00 80.25
N PHE A 52 34.68 -35.44 79.07
CA PHE A 52 33.70 -35.40 77.99
C PHE A 52 34.10 -36.30 76.80
N ASP A 53 33.13 -37.04 76.27
CA ASP A 53 33.28 -37.75 74.99
C ASP A 53 33.08 -36.75 73.84
N PHE A 54 34.17 -36.45 73.13
CA PHE A 54 34.18 -35.52 72.00
C PHE A 54 33.90 -36.20 70.65
N SER A 55 33.60 -37.51 70.63
CA SER A 55 33.22 -38.25 69.42
C SER A 55 32.07 -37.58 68.67
N LYS A 56 31.05 -37.08 69.40
CA LYS A 56 29.90 -36.36 68.83
C LYS A 56 30.26 -35.00 68.23
N LEU A 57 31.28 -34.32 68.76
CA LEU A 57 31.75 -33.04 68.22
C LEU A 57 32.51 -33.28 66.91
N TYR A 58 33.38 -34.29 66.87
CA TYR A 58 34.08 -34.65 65.64
C TYR A 58 33.14 -35.19 64.57
N ALA A 59 32.16 -36.02 64.94
CA ALA A 59 31.11 -36.46 64.02
C ALA A 59 30.32 -35.26 63.45
N ALA A 60 29.97 -34.27 64.28
CA ALA A 60 29.28 -33.07 63.81
C ALA A 60 30.17 -32.19 62.91
N LEU A 61 31.48 -32.14 63.16
CA LEU A 61 32.44 -31.43 62.30
C LEU A 61 32.66 -32.14 60.97
N ASP A 62 32.74 -33.47 60.97
CA ASP A 62 32.85 -34.29 59.76
C ASP A 62 31.56 -34.20 58.93
N ASP A 63 30.39 -34.27 59.57
CA ASP A 63 29.09 -34.06 58.92
C ASP A 63 29.00 -32.68 58.28
N LEU A 64 29.46 -31.63 58.98
CA LEU A 64 29.44 -30.27 58.45
C LEU A 64 30.46 -30.08 57.31
N GLN A 65 31.65 -30.67 57.43
CA GLN A 65 32.66 -30.65 56.37
C GLN A 65 32.15 -31.36 55.11
N ASN A 66 31.51 -32.52 55.28
CA ASN A 66 30.90 -33.27 54.19
C ASN A 66 29.70 -32.53 53.59
N SER A 67 28.90 -31.84 54.41
CA SER A 67 27.80 -31.00 53.93
C SER A 67 28.32 -29.82 53.08
N ILE A 68 29.42 -29.17 53.47
CA ILE A 68 30.03 -28.09 52.66
C ILE A 68 30.60 -28.64 51.35
N LYS A 69 31.27 -29.80 51.39
CA LYS A 69 31.73 -30.47 50.16
C LYS A 69 30.59 -30.82 49.21
N SER A 70 29.47 -31.35 49.74
CA SER A 70 28.27 -31.63 48.94
C SER A 70 27.74 -30.34 48.32
N ARG A 71 27.58 -29.28 49.13
CA ARG A 71 27.07 -27.99 48.63
C ARG A 71 27.94 -27.35 47.56
N LEU A 72 29.27 -27.52 47.62
CA LEU A 72 30.18 -27.08 46.56
C LEU A 72 29.91 -27.83 45.25
N ALA A 73 29.75 -29.16 45.32
CA ALA A 73 29.44 -29.97 44.15
C ALA A 73 28.05 -29.65 43.60
N ASP A 74 27.05 -29.52 44.47
CA ASP A 74 25.66 -29.21 44.12
C ASP A 74 25.56 -27.83 43.43
N GLU A 75 26.24 -26.80 43.98
CA GLU A 75 26.28 -25.46 43.40
C GLU A 75 27.00 -25.45 42.05
N GLN A 76 28.14 -26.16 41.93
CA GLN A 76 28.87 -26.26 40.67
C GLN A 76 28.03 -26.95 39.59
N GLN A 77 27.31 -28.01 39.95
CA GLN A 77 26.44 -28.73 39.04
C GLN A 77 25.25 -27.85 38.60
N ALA A 78 24.59 -27.16 39.54
CA ALA A 78 23.50 -26.25 39.22
C ALA A 78 23.98 -25.12 38.29
N TYR A 79 25.13 -24.51 38.57
CA TYR A 79 25.70 -23.47 37.74
C TYR A 79 26.03 -23.94 36.31
N GLN A 80 26.55 -25.16 36.14
CA GLN A 80 26.78 -25.74 34.82
C GLN A 80 25.47 -25.98 34.05
N GLN A 81 24.39 -26.35 34.73
CA GLN A 81 23.07 -26.49 34.11
C GLN A 81 22.53 -25.13 33.66
N ASP A 82 22.65 -24.11 34.51
CA ASP A 82 22.28 -22.73 34.17
C ASP A 82 23.11 -22.19 32.99
N GLU A 83 24.41 -22.54 32.91
CA GLU A 83 25.30 -22.17 31.81
C GLU A 83 24.83 -22.74 30.46
N VAL A 84 24.53 -24.03 30.43
CA VAL A 84 24.01 -24.70 29.23
C VAL A 84 22.68 -24.08 28.79
N GLN A 85 21.79 -23.81 29.75
CA GLN A 85 20.51 -23.16 29.45
C GLN A 85 20.71 -21.75 28.90
N TYR A 86 21.60 -20.95 29.51
CA TYR A 86 21.92 -19.61 29.04
C TYR A 86 22.43 -19.61 27.59
N PHE A 87 23.38 -20.47 27.24
CA PHE A 87 23.90 -20.52 25.87
C PHE A 87 22.83 -20.97 24.87
N THR A 88 21.96 -21.91 25.27
CA THR A 88 20.83 -22.37 24.45
C THR A 88 19.85 -21.24 24.17
N ASP A 89 19.42 -20.52 25.21
CA ASP A 89 18.46 -19.41 25.08
C ASP A 89 19.08 -18.23 24.31
N LYS A 90 20.36 -17.94 24.54
CA LYS A 90 21.10 -16.91 23.82
C LYS A 90 21.16 -17.20 22.33
N GLU A 91 21.51 -18.43 21.94
CA GLU A 91 21.55 -18.85 20.54
C GLU A 91 20.15 -18.78 19.92
N PHE A 92 19.13 -19.27 20.63
CA PHE A 92 17.74 -19.22 20.19
C PHE A 92 17.26 -17.79 19.90
N PHE A 93 17.38 -16.86 20.87
CA PHE A 93 16.94 -15.48 20.67
C PHE A 93 17.78 -14.73 19.65
N SER A 94 19.09 -14.98 19.57
CA SER A 94 19.95 -14.40 18.52
C SER A 94 19.51 -14.84 17.13
N GLY A 95 19.18 -16.12 16.96
CA GLY A 95 18.63 -16.65 15.71
C GLY A 95 17.31 -16.00 15.31
N GLN A 96 16.39 -15.84 16.27
CA GLN A 96 15.11 -15.14 16.05
C GLN A 96 15.32 -13.68 15.63
N ILE A 97 16.24 -12.96 16.29
CA ILE A 97 16.59 -11.58 15.94
C ILE A 97 17.05 -11.49 14.48
N THR A 98 17.98 -12.35 14.05
CA THR A 98 18.45 -12.38 12.66
C THR A 98 17.32 -12.71 11.68
N GLN A 99 16.46 -13.67 12.02
CA GLN A 99 15.31 -14.02 11.17
C GLN A 99 14.36 -12.82 10.99
N PHE A 100 13.95 -12.17 12.09
CA PHE A 100 13.04 -11.04 12.03
C PHE A 100 13.68 -9.81 11.36
N GLN A 101 14.99 -9.59 11.50
CA GLN A 101 15.69 -8.53 10.76
C GLN A 101 15.59 -8.74 9.24
N ASN A 102 15.82 -9.96 8.78
CA ASN A 102 15.71 -10.29 7.35
C ASN A 102 14.26 -10.16 6.86
N GLU A 103 13.30 -10.61 7.67
CA GLU A 103 11.87 -10.49 7.36
C GLU A 103 11.41 -9.03 7.28
N ILE A 104 11.81 -8.18 8.24
CA ILE A 104 11.54 -6.73 8.24
C ILE A 104 12.09 -6.11 6.96
N ALA A 105 13.36 -6.36 6.62
CA ALA A 105 13.98 -5.78 5.43
C ALA A 105 13.25 -6.19 4.14
N GLN A 106 12.85 -7.46 4.02
CA GLN A 106 12.09 -7.92 2.87
C GLN A 106 10.69 -7.27 2.81
N LEU A 107 10.00 -7.16 3.94
CA LEU A 107 8.67 -6.54 3.99
C LEU A 107 8.72 -5.04 3.68
N GLU A 108 9.77 -4.34 4.08
CA GLU A 108 9.99 -2.92 3.73
C GLU A 108 10.18 -2.74 2.21
N ILE A 109 10.93 -3.64 1.57
CA ILE A 109 11.08 -3.68 0.10
C ILE A 109 9.71 -3.93 -0.54
N ASP A 110 9.00 -4.99 -0.12
CA ASP A 110 7.69 -5.34 -0.69
C ASP A 110 6.69 -4.18 -0.58
N VAL A 111 6.64 -3.49 0.56
CA VAL A 111 5.76 -2.32 0.77
C VAL A 111 6.13 -1.19 -0.17
N THR A 112 7.42 -0.93 -0.36
CA THR A 112 7.90 0.11 -1.28
C THR A 112 7.51 -0.21 -2.72
N ASP A 113 7.85 -1.40 -3.20
CA ASP A 113 7.56 -1.86 -4.57
C ASP A 113 6.06 -1.83 -4.88
N PHE A 114 5.22 -2.27 -3.93
CA PHE A 114 3.76 -2.23 -4.10
C PHE A 114 3.22 -0.82 -4.10
N THR A 115 3.78 0.07 -3.28
CA THR A 115 3.38 1.50 -3.25
C THR A 115 3.73 2.17 -4.58
N GLU A 116 4.94 1.95 -5.11
CA GLU A 116 5.34 2.47 -6.41
C GLU A 116 4.47 1.94 -7.55
N SER A 117 4.21 0.62 -7.56
CA SER A 117 3.31 0.00 -8.55
C SER A 117 1.89 0.59 -8.49
N ARG A 118 1.37 0.83 -7.27
CA ARG A 118 0.07 1.45 -7.04
C ARG A 118 0.02 2.88 -7.57
N ASP A 119 1.08 3.66 -7.37
CA ASP A 119 1.14 5.04 -7.84
C ASP A 119 1.26 5.14 -9.37
N LEU A 120 1.99 4.22 -10.01
CA LEU A 120 2.02 4.10 -11.47
C LEU A 120 0.62 3.80 -12.04
N LEU A 121 -0.15 2.91 -11.39
CA LEU A 121 -1.54 2.66 -11.78
C LEU A 121 -2.42 3.90 -11.60
N GLN A 122 -2.21 4.68 -10.55
CA GLN A 122 -2.95 5.93 -10.33
C GLN A 122 -2.65 6.98 -11.42
N ILE A 123 -1.39 7.09 -11.85
CA ILE A 123 -0.99 7.95 -12.98
C ILE A 123 -1.67 7.47 -14.27
N ALA A 124 -1.65 6.17 -14.54
CA ALA A 124 -2.30 5.58 -15.71
C ALA A 124 -3.83 5.81 -15.69
N LEU A 125 -4.47 5.67 -14.53
CA LEU A 125 -5.89 5.94 -14.34
C LEU A 125 -6.23 7.38 -14.71
N ASN A 126 -5.47 8.34 -14.17
CA ASN A 126 -5.67 9.76 -14.46
C ASN A 126 -5.53 10.03 -15.96
N GLY A 127 -4.51 9.46 -16.61
CA GLY A 127 -4.34 9.57 -18.06
C GLY A 127 -5.53 9.02 -18.86
N LYS A 128 -6.12 7.89 -18.43
CA LYS A 128 -7.30 7.31 -19.09
C LYS A 128 -8.59 8.10 -18.84
N VAL A 129 -8.73 8.71 -17.67
CA VAL A 129 -9.84 9.62 -17.36
C VAL A 129 -9.77 10.88 -18.22
N ASP A 130 -8.58 11.43 -18.42
CA ASP A 130 -8.41 12.62 -19.27
C ASP A 130 -8.59 12.29 -20.75
N GLU A 131 -8.10 11.13 -21.21
CA GLU A 131 -8.38 10.59 -22.55
C GLU A 131 -9.90 10.44 -22.77
N LEU A 132 -10.64 9.91 -21.78
CA LEU A 132 -12.10 9.79 -21.87
C LEU A 132 -12.77 11.16 -22.07
N LYS A 133 -12.38 12.17 -21.30
CA LYS A 133 -12.93 13.53 -21.43
C LYS A 133 -12.62 14.14 -22.79
N GLU A 134 -11.41 13.94 -23.30
CA GLU A 134 -11.02 14.42 -24.63
C GLU A 134 -11.88 13.78 -25.72
N VAL A 135 -12.03 12.45 -25.71
CA VAL A 135 -12.82 11.75 -26.72
C VAL A 135 -14.30 12.12 -26.63
N GLN A 136 -14.84 12.33 -25.42
CA GLN A 136 -16.21 12.85 -25.22
C GLN A 136 -16.38 14.25 -25.86
N SER A 137 -15.42 15.15 -25.66
CA SER A 137 -15.44 16.48 -26.28
C SER A 137 -15.39 16.42 -27.81
N LEU A 138 -14.57 15.53 -28.37
CA LEU A 138 -14.49 15.30 -29.82
C LEU A 138 -15.82 14.75 -30.37
N ALA A 139 -16.44 13.79 -29.69
CA ALA A 139 -17.73 13.23 -30.06
C ALA A 139 -18.84 14.29 -30.04
N ASP A 140 -18.92 15.07 -28.97
CA ASP A 140 -19.90 16.15 -28.82
C ASP A 140 -19.72 17.25 -29.87
N GLY A 141 -18.47 17.63 -30.14
CA GLY A 141 -18.12 18.61 -31.18
C GLY A 141 -18.53 18.14 -32.57
N LEU A 142 -18.25 16.87 -32.90
CA LEU A 142 -18.65 16.25 -34.16
C LEU A 142 -20.17 16.15 -34.29
N SER A 143 -20.87 15.69 -33.24
CA SER A 143 -22.34 15.61 -33.22
C SER A 143 -23.01 16.96 -33.48
N LYS A 144 -22.51 18.04 -32.84
CA LYS A 144 -23.00 19.41 -33.10
C LYS A 144 -22.72 19.88 -34.53
N ARG A 145 -21.55 19.54 -35.10
CA ARG A 145 -21.23 19.88 -36.48
C ARG A 145 -22.19 19.19 -37.45
N ILE A 146 -22.40 17.89 -37.27
CA ILE A 146 -23.34 17.09 -38.06
C ILE A 146 -24.73 17.72 -38.06
N GLN A 147 -25.26 18.11 -36.89
CA GLN A 147 -26.57 18.76 -36.78
C GLN A 147 -26.63 20.10 -37.53
N LYS A 148 -25.56 20.90 -37.44
CA LYS A 148 -25.45 22.17 -38.17
C LYS A 148 -25.42 21.96 -39.68
N GLU A 149 -24.61 21.01 -40.16
CA GLU A 149 -24.48 20.69 -41.58
C GLU A 149 -25.78 20.12 -42.16
N GLU A 150 -26.50 19.31 -41.39
CA GLU A 150 -27.83 18.83 -41.77
C GLU A 150 -28.84 19.97 -41.97
N GLY A 151 -28.82 20.98 -41.08
CA GLY A 151 -29.63 22.19 -41.24
C GLY A 151 -29.29 22.96 -42.52
N ILE A 152 -28.00 23.20 -42.76
CA ILE A 152 -27.51 23.89 -43.97
C ILE A 152 -27.89 23.12 -45.23
N PHE A 153 -27.72 21.80 -45.24
CA PHE A 153 -28.09 20.95 -46.36
C PHE A 153 -29.59 21.04 -46.66
N LYS A 154 -30.45 20.91 -45.63
CA LYS A 154 -31.91 21.02 -45.79
C LYS A 154 -32.32 22.36 -46.37
N ASP A 155 -31.71 23.45 -45.90
CA ASP A 155 -31.97 24.79 -46.41
C ASP A 155 -31.59 24.91 -47.89
N GLN A 156 -30.38 24.47 -48.27
CA GLN A 156 -29.93 24.50 -49.66
C GLN A 156 -30.76 23.59 -50.57
N GLN A 157 -31.16 22.42 -50.09
CA GLN A 157 -32.04 21.50 -50.81
C GLN A 157 -33.43 22.10 -51.07
N ASN A 158 -33.96 22.83 -50.10
CA ASN A 158 -35.22 23.57 -50.24
C ASN A 158 -35.08 24.72 -51.26
N GLN A 159 -33.98 25.48 -51.21
CA GLN A 159 -33.71 26.55 -52.18
C GLN A 159 -33.66 26.01 -53.61
N TYR A 160 -32.94 24.90 -53.87
CA TYR A 160 -32.92 24.26 -55.18
C TYR A 160 -34.29 23.74 -55.60
N THR A 161 -35.06 23.16 -54.67
CA THR A 161 -36.41 22.64 -54.96
C THR A 161 -37.37 23.77 -55.36
N ASN A 162 -37.37 24.87 -54.63
CA ASN A 162 -38.19 26.05 -54.94
C ASN A 162 -37.81 26.66 -56.29
N ALA A 163 -36.51 26.74 -56.59
CA ALA A 163 -36.03 27.24 -57.88
C ALA A 163 -36.45 26.34 -59.06
N VAL A 164 -36.37 25.01 -58.92
CA VAL A 164 -36.83 24.07 -59.95
C VAL A 164 -38.34 24.22 -60.17
N GLN A 165 -39.14 24.32 -59.11
CA GLN A 165 -40.59 24.51 -59.21
C GLN A 165 -40.94 25.81 -59.95
N ALA A 166 -40.23 26.90 -59.65
CA ALA A 166 -40.42 28.17 -60.35
C ALA A 166 -40.03 28.09 -61.83
N LEU A 167 -38.95 27.36 -62.17
CA LEU A 167 -38.57 27.15 -63.57
C LEU A 167 -39.56 26.24 -64.31
N ASP A 168 -40.11 25.22 -63.65
CA ASP A 168 -41.17 24.37 -64.20
C ASP A 168 -42.45 25.17 -64.52
N GLN A 169 -42.86 26.05 -63.61
CA GLN A 169 -43.99 26.96 -63.84
C GLN A 169 -43.71 27.92 -65.01
N ALA A 170 -42.48 28.45 -65.12
CA ALA A 170 -42.10 29.32 -66.23
C ALA A 170 -42.11 28.60 -67.59
N LEU A 171 -41.65 27.34 -67.65
CA LEU A 171 -41.72 26.50 -68.85
C LEU A 171 -43.17 26.24 -69.27
N GLN A 172 -44.06 25.96 -68.32
CA GLN A 172 -45.50 25.77 -68.59
C GLN A 172 -46.14 27.02 -69.19
N LEU A 173 -45.85 28.20 -68.64
CA LEU A 173 -46.38 29.48 -69.14
C LEU A 173 -45.92 29.77 -70.58
N ILE A 174 -44.66 29.49 -70.91
CA ILE A 174 -44.14 29.62 -72.29
C ILE A 174 -44.84 28.64 -73.24
N GLY A 175 -45.09 27.40 -72.80
CA GLY A 175 -45.86 26.44 -73.57
C GLY A 175 -47.26 26.96 -73.93
N GLN A 176 -47.94 27.58 -72.96
CA GLN A 176 -49.30 28.12 -73.13
C GLN A 176 -49.35 29.39 -74.01
N LEU A 177 -48.30 30.22 -74.02
CA LEU A 177 -48.18 31.34 -74.96
C LEU A 177 -48.18 30.89 -76.43
N ARG A 178 -47.66 29.70 -76.71
CA ARG A 178 -47.61 29.14 -78.07
C ARG A 178 -48.97 28.67 -78.58
N ASP A 179 -49.89 28.33 -77.66
CA ASP A 179 -51.21 27.78 -77.96
C ASP A 179 -52.33 28.85 -78.00
N GLY A 180 -51.97 30.13 -77.93
CA GLY A 180 -52.88 31.26 -78.22
C GLY A 180 -53.89 31.63 -77.13
N SER A 181 -53.90 30.96 -75.97
CA SER A 181 -54.92 31.16 -74.92
C SER A 181 -54.47 31.98 -73.70
N PHE A 182 -53.31 32.65 -73.75
CA PHE A 182 -52.67 33.17 -72.54
C PHE A 182 -52.84 34.70 -72.36
N ILE A 183 -54.00 35.14 -71.83
CA ILE A 183 -54.23 36.57 -71.54
C ILE A 183 -54.16 36.93 -70.05
N GLN A 184 -54.26 36.00 -69.08
CA GLN A 184 -54.59 36.40 -67.70
C GLN A 184 -53.48 36.32 -66.63
N ASN A 185 -52.34 35.65 -66.82
CA ASN A 185 -51.32 35.56 -65.75
C ASN A 185 -49.95 36.10 -66.18
N ARG A 186 -49.81 37.43 -66.24
CA ARG A 186 -48.58 38.14 -66.66
C ARG A 186 -47.65 38.53 -65.51
N SER A 187 -47.62 37.74 -64.43
CA SER A 187 -46.75 38.02 -63.29
C SER A 187 -45.52 37.11 -63.30
N VAL A 188 -44.32 37.72 -63.22
CA VAL A 188 -43.03 37.01 -63.12
C VAL A 188 -42.61 36.83 -61.64
N SER A 189 -43.43 37.31 -60.70
CA SER A 189 -43.12 37.31 -59.26
C SER A 189 -42.75 35.93 -58.70
N PHE A 190 -43.43 34.87 -59.14
CA PHE A 190 -43.11 33.49 -58.72
C PHE A 190 -41.70 33.06 -59.16
N LEU A 191 -41.27 33.48 -60.36
CA LEU A 191 -39.96 33.17 -60.92
C LEU A 191 -38.87 33.97 -60.20
N GLU A 192 -39.13 35.26 -59.94
CA GLU A 192 -38.25 36.07 -59.12
C GLU A 192 -38.14 35.51 -57.70
N GLU A 193 -39.24 35.14 -57.06
CA GLU A 193 -39.24 34.64 -55.68
C GLU A 193 -38.56 33.27 -55.54
N GLY A 194 -38.80 32.35 -56.48
CA GLY A 194 -38.15 31.03 -56.51
C GLY A 194 -36.65 31.11 -56.82
N LEU A 195 -36.22 32.02 -57.70
CA LEU A 195 -34.80 32.20 -58.04
C LEU A 195 -34.06 33.15 -57.08
N LYS A 196 -34.77 34.07 -56.42
CA LYS A 196 -34.19 34.98 -55.42
C LYS A 196 -33.62 34.24 -54.21
N GLN A 197 -33.98 32.98 -53.99
CA GLN A 197 -33.36 32.17 -52.95
C GLN A 197 -31.96 31.64 -53.35
N LEU A 198 -31.61 31.65 -54.64
CA LEU A 198 -30.29 31.27 -55.16
C LEU A 198 -29.34 32.48 -55.28
N GLN A 199 -29.36 33.44 -54.37
CA GLN A 199 -28.67 34.75 -54.53
C GLN A 199 -27.17 34.65 -54.87
N HIS A 200 -26.50 33.61 -54.40
CA HIS A 200 -25.09 33.36 -54.70
C HIS A 200 -24.83 32.89 -56.15
N GLN A 201 -25.89 32.54 -56.89
CA GLN A 201 -25.87 32.17 -58.31
C GLN A 201 -26.58 33.21 -59.18
N ARG A 202 -26.78 34.45 -58.70
CA ARG A 202 -27.52 35.52 -59.41
C ARG A 202 -27.04 35.81 -60.83
N ILE A 203 -25.75 35.64 -61.08
CA ILE A 203 -25.14 35.79 -62.42
C ILE A 203 -25.76 34.78 -63.42
N MET A 204 -26.18 33.60 -62.97
CA MET A 204 -26.74 32.55 -63.82
C MET A 204 -28.18 32.82 -64.27
N TYR A 205 -28.98 33.58 -63.51
CA TYR A 205 -30.42 33.73 -63.80
C TYR A 205 -30.89 35.17 -64.03
N GLY A 206 -30.06 36.18 -63.77
CA GLY A 206 -30.40 37.60 -64.06
C GLY A 206 -30.81 37.85 -65.52
N PRO A 207 -30.03 37.41 -66.53
CA PRO A 207 -30.40 37.55 -67.94
C PRO A 207 -31.69 36.82 -68.33
N LEU A 208 -31.99 35.72 -67.63
CA LEU A 208 -33.18 34.89 -67.86
C LEU A 208 -34.46 35.62 -67.46
N ILE A 209 -34.47 36.28 -66.29
CA ILE A 209 -35.63 37.03 -65.78
C ILE A 209 -35.97 38.18 -66.73
N THR A 210 -34.96 38.88 -67.23
CA THR A 210 -35.14 39.97 -68.22
C THR A 210 -35.74 39.43 -69.52
N ALA A 211 -35.19 38.33 -70.05
CA ALA A 211 -35.69 37.73 -71.29
C ALA A 211 -37.11 37.16 -71.13
N PHE A 212 -37.43 36.57 -69.97
CA PHE A 212 -38.77 36.09 -69.66
C PHE A 212 -39.80 37.22 -69.55
N THR A 213 -39.44 38.32 -68.89
CA THR A 213 -40.30 39.52 -68.79
C THR A 213 -40.60 40.11 -70.17
N GLN A 214 -39.64 40.10 -71.09
CA GLN A 214 -39.81 40.63 -72.45
C GLN A 214 -40.80 39.81 -73.29
N ILE A 215 -40.78 38.48 -73.19
CA ILE A 215 -41.71 37.62 -73.95
C ILE A 215 -43.12 37.57 -73.35
N MET A 216 -43.27 37.97 -72.09
CA MET A 216 -44.57 38.09 -71.40
C MET A 216 -45.25 39.46 -71.62
N ALA A 217 -44.61 40.36 -72.37
CA ALA A 217 -45.13 41.70 -72.65
C ALA A 217 -46.40 41.67 -73.51
N PRO A 218 -47.32 42.66 -73.37
CA PRO A 218 -48.46 42.79 -74.27
C PRO A 218 -47.98 42.85 -75.73
N SER A 219 -48.61 42.10 -76.64
CA SER A 219 -48.34 42.06 -78.09
C SER A 219 -47.08 41.30 -78.59
N PHE A 220 -46.47 40.47 -77.76
CA PHE A 220 -45.40 39.57 -78.20
C PHE A 220 -45.92 38.47 -79.17
N ASN A 221 -45.27 38.32 -80.35
CA ASN A 221 -45.65 37.35 -81.39
C ASN A 221 -44.42 36.64 -82.04
N ASP A 222 -43.27 36.67 -81.37
CA ASP A 222 -42.01 36.09 -81.90
C ASP A 222 -41.78 34.67 -81.36
N SER A 223 -42.12 33.68 -82.20
CA SER A 223 -41.93 32.26 -81.88
C SER A 223 -40.46 31.87 -81.67
N GLU A 224 -39.51 32.55 -82.31
CA GLU A 224 -38.08 32.25 -82.22
C GLU A 224 -37.50 32.76 -80.88
N ALA A 225 -37.90 33.96 -80.45
CA ALA A 225 -37.53 34.48 -79.15
C ALA A 225 -38.14 33.66 -77.99
N SER A 226 -39.39 33.18 -78.13
CA SER A 226 -40.00 32.24 -77.17
C SER A 226 -39.21 30.93 -77.04
N ALA A 227 -38.81 30.34 -78.18
CA ALA A 227 -37.99 29.13 -78.21
C ALA A 227 -36.60 29.32 -77.58
N LYS A 228 -35.99 30.51 -77.75
CA LYS A 228 -34.72 30.87 -77.11
C LYS A 228 -34.86 30.94 -75.59
N VAL A 229 -35.88 31.62 -75.07
CA VAL A 229 -36.13 31.71 -73.62
C VAL A 229 -36.46 30.34 -73.03
N GLN A 230 -37.24 29.52 -73.72
CA GLN A 230 -37.53 28.14 -73.29
C GLN A 230 -36.24 27.31 -73.13
N ARG A 231 -35.33 27.36 -74.11
CA ARG A 231 -34.04 26.67 -74.02
C ARG A 231 -33.19 27.17 -72.87
N LEU A 232 -33.17 28.48 -72.63
CA LEU A 232 -32.42 29.07 -71.50
C LEU A 232 -32.99 28.62 -70.14
N ILE A 233 -34.31 28.58 -69.99
CA ILE A 233 -34.96 28.10 -68.76
C ILE A 233 -34.69 26.62 -68.56
N GLN A 234 -34.79 25.81 -69.62
CA GLN A 234 -34.50 24.39 -69.57
C GLN A 234 -33.04 24.13 -69.16
N ASN A 235 -32.08 24.84 -69.77
CA ASN A 235 -30.66 24.70 -69.41
C ASN A 235 -30.39 25.09 -67.95
N LEU A 236 -31.01 26.18 -67.46
CA LEU A 236 -30.88 26.60 -66.07
C LEU A 236 -31.50 25.57 -65.12
N ARG A 237 -32.68 25.05 -65.46
CA ARG A 237 -33.36 23.99 -64.71
C ARG A 237 -32.49 22.75 -64.60
N ASP A 238 -31.97 22.26 -65.72
CA ASP A 238 -31.14 21.06 -65.76
C ASP A 238 -29.84 21.26 -64.96
N THR A 239 -29.26 22.47 -65.01
CA THR A 239 -28.11 22.86 -64.18
C THR A 239 -28.46 22.83 -62.69
N ILE A 240 -29.60 23.39 -62.28
CA ILE A 240 -30.03 23.40 -60.89
C ILE A 240 -30.37 21.99 -60.39
N VAL A 241 -31.04 21.17 -61.20
CA VAL A 241 -31.34 19.77 -60.86
C VAL A 241 -30.03 18.98 -60.68
N LYS A 242 -29.05 19.20 -61.55
CA LYS A 242 -27.72 18.61 -61.41
C LYS A 242 -27.05 19.08 -60.11
N ASN A 243 -26.99 20.38 -59.85
CA ASN A 243 -26.40 20.94 -58.63
C ASN A 243 -27.08 20.41 -57.35
N LYS A 244 -28.41 20.23 -57.39
CA LYS A 244 -29.19 19.61 -56.31
C LYS A 244 -28.75 18.17 -56.06
N THR A 245 -28.58 17.39 -57.13
CA THR A 245 -28.13 16.00 -57.05
C THR A 245 -26.69 15.91 -56.56
N ASP A 246 -25.81 16.79 -57.04
CA ASP A 246 -24.40 16.86 -56.62
C ASP A 246 -24.30 17.26 -55.14
N LEU A 247 -25.12 18.20 -54.66
CA LEU A 247 -25.22 18.57 -53.25
C LEU A 247 -25.65 17.37 -52.39
N GLU A 248 -26.68 16.63 -52.80
CA GLU A 248 -27.18 15.46 -52.08
C GLU A 248 -26.11 14.36 -51.99
N ASN A 249 -25.44 14.06 -53.11
CA ASN A 249 -24.36 13.08 -53.13
C ASN A 249 -23.18 13.50 -52.24
N ALA A 250 -22.77 14.77 -52.30
CA ALA A 250 -21.68 15.30 -51.47
C ALA A 250 -22.03 15.26 -49.98
N TYR A 251 -23.25 15.65 -49.61
CA TYR A 251 -23.73 15.59 -48.24
C TYR A 251 -23.73 14.16 -47.71
N GLN A 252 -24.25 13.19 -48.47
CA GLN A 252 -24.29 11.79 -48.05
C GLN A 252 -22.89 11.19 -47.82
N GLN A 253 -21.91 11.57 -48.66
CA GLN A 253 -20.52 11.13 -48.49
C GLN A 253 -19.90 11.67 -47.19
N VAL A 254 -20.05 12.97 -46.93
CA VAL A 254 -19.56 13.59 -45.69
C VAL A 254 -20.28 13.00 -44.48
N ARG A 255 -21.60 12.82 -44.57
CA ARG A 255 -22.41 12.25 -43.49
C ARG A 255 -21.98 10.84 -43.12
N ALA A 256 -21.70 9.99 -44.11
CA ALA A 256 -21.24 8.63 -43.87
C ALA A 256 -19.88 8.59 -43.14
N ILE A 257 -18.95 9.49 -43.50
CA ILE A 257 -17.64 9.62 -42.83
C ILE A 257 -17.85 10.09 -41.39
N ASP A 258 -18.73 11.06 -41.18
CA ASP A 258 -19.00 11.64 -39.87
C ASP A 258 -19.69 10.66 -38.92
N ASP A 259 -20.69 9.92 -39.40
CA ASP A 259 -21.34 8.87 -38.60
C ASP A 259 -20.36 7.73 -38.27
N HIS A 260 -19.45 7.39 -39.19
CA HIS A 260 -18.38 6.43 -38.91
C HIS A 260 -17.44 6.93 -37.81
N ASN A 261 -16.95 8.16 -37.91
CA ASN A 261 -16.07 8.76 -36.90
C ASN A 261 -16.76 8.87 -35.54
N LEU A 262 -18.04 9.26 -35.51
CA LEU A 262 -18.82 9.34 -34.28
C LEU A 262 -18.99 7.96 -33.64
N SER A 263 -19.23 6.92 -34.44
CA SER A 263 -19.28 5.54 -33.97
C SER A 263 -17.95 5.09 -33.35
N GLN A 264 -16.81 5.43 -33.98
CA GLN A 264 -15.47 5.15 -33.44
C GLN A 264 -15.23 5.85 -32.10
N TYR A 265 -15.60 7.13 -31.97
CA TYR A 265 -15.49 7.84 -30.69
C TYR A 265 -16.39 7.23 -29.62
N ASN A 266 -17.65 6.91 -29.94
CA ASN A 266 -18.57 6.28 -28.98
C ASN A 266 -18.09 4.90 -28.53
N GLN A 267 -17.53 4.09 -29.44
CA GLN A 267 -16.92 2.82 -29.08
C GLN A 267 -15.73 3.01 -28.13
N ARG A 268 -14.87 4.01 -28.39
CA ARG A 268 -13.73 4.31 -27.52
C ARG A 268 -14.16 4.84 -26.15
N ILE A 269 -15.18 5.71 -26.10
CA ILE A 269 -15.82 6.18 -24.86
C ILE A 269 -16.33 4.99 -24.06
N SER A 270 -17.08 4.08 -24.70
CA SER A 270 -17.60 2.87 -24.07
C SER A 270 -16.47 1.99 -23.53
N ASN A 271 -15.43 1.72 -24.32
CA ASN A 271 -14.30 0.89 -23.89
C ASN A 271 -13.54 1.52 -22.70
N LEU A 272 -13.28 2.83 -22.76
CA LEU A 272 -12.60 3.55 -21.67
C LEU A 272 -13.43 3.51 -20.38
N SER A 273 -14.72 3.84 -20.46
CA SER A 273 -15.61 3.99 -19.30
C SER A 273 -16.06 2.68 -18.67
N THR A 274 -16.22 1.62 -19.46
CA THR A 274 -16.81 0.35 -18.99
C THR A 274 -15.78 -0.75 -18.75
N ILE A 275 -14.61 -0.69 -19.39
CA ILE A 275 -13.59 -1.74 -19.31
C ILE A 275 -12.31 -1.19 -18.72
N ILE A 276 -11.65 -0.23 -19.38
CA ILE A 276 -10.28 0.16 -19.04
C ILE A 276 -10.20 0.85 -17.67
N ILE A 277 -10.97 1.92 -17.46
CA ILE A 277 -10.96 2.68 -16.21
C ILE A 277 -11.36 1.79 -15.02
N PRO A 278 -12.47 1.02 -15.08
CA PRO A 278 -12.83 0.12 -13.99
C PRO A 278 -11.78 -0.97 -13.70
N THR A 279 -11.11 -1.50 -14.73
CA THR A 279 -10.04 -2.49 -14.54
C THR A 279 -8.86 -1.90 -13.77
N ILE A 280 -8.39 -0.71 -14.16
CA ILE A 280 -7.30 -0.04 -13.45
C ILE A 280 -7.71 0.29 -12.00
N GLN A 281 -8.95 0.72 -11.78
CA GLN A 281 -9.47 0.96 -10.43
C GLN A 281 -9.48 -0.31 -9.56
N ALA A 282 -9.87 -1.45 -10.12
CA ALA A 282 -9.85 -2.73 -9.42
C ALA A 282 -8.42 -3.21 -9.10
N GLU A 283 -7.47 -2.97 -10.01
CA GLU A 283 -6.05 -3.25 -9.76
C GLU A 283 -5.48 -2.37 -8.65
N ILE A 284 -5.82 -1.08 -8.60
CA ILE A 284 -5.45 -0.18 -7.51
C ILE A 284 -6.00 -0.70 -6.17
N GLN A 285 -7.28 -1.05 -6.10
CA GLN A 285 -7.89 -1.60 -4.88
C GLN A 285 -7.18 -2.89 -4.42
N THR A 286 -6.80 -3.74 -5.37
CA THR A 286 -6.03 -4.96 -5.07
C THR A 286 -4.65 -4.62 -4.50
N ARG A 287 -3.96 -3.63 -5.07
CA ARG A 287 -2.66 -3.16 -4.55
C ARG A 287 -2.78 -2.53 -3.18
N ASP A 288 -3.78 -1.69 -2.95
CA ASP A 288 -4.03 -1.08 -1.63
C ASP A 288 -4.23 -2.17 -0.54
N ALA A 289 -4.97 -3.24 -0.85
CA ALA A 289 -5.16 -4.38 0.07
C ALA A 289 -3.85 -5.16 0.33
N GLN A 290 -3.01 -5.34 -0.69
CA GLN A 290 -1.71 -5.98 -0.56
C GLN A 290 -0.75 -5.14 0.30
N ILE A 291 -0.70 -3.83 0.08
CA ILE A 291 0.08 -2.88 0.89
C ILE A 291 -0.34 -2.98 2.35
N GLN A 292 -1.64 -2.91 2.64
CA GLN A 292 -2.15 -3.00 4.01
C GLN A 292 -1.77 -4.32 4.68
N THR A 293 -1.87 -5.44 3.96
CA THR A 293 -1.49 -6.76 4.47
C THR A 293 0.00 -6.80 4.82
N LYS A 294 0.86 -6.30 3.93
CA LYS A 294 2.32 -6.27 4.14
C LYS A 294 2.72 -5.33 5.27
N GLN A 295 2.07 -4.19 5.41
CA GLN A 295 2.28 -3.26 6.52
C GLN A 295 1.91 -3.88 7.88
N ASN A 296 0.83 -4.66 7.94
CA ASN A 296 0.46 -5.37 9.16
C ASN A 296 1.52 -6.42 9.52
N LEU A 297 1.96 -7.22 8.54
CA LEU A 297 3.04 -8.21 8.75
C LEU A 297 4.35 -7.54 9.19
N LEU A 298 4.69 -6.38 8.60
CA LEU A 298 5.87 -5.61 8.99
C LEU A 298 5.80 -5.18 10.46
N LYS A 299 4.64 -4.69 10.90
CA LYS A 299 4.41 -4.31 12.29
C LYS A 299 4.52 -5.50 13.25
N ASP A 300 3.99 -6.66 12.85
CA ASP A 300 4.09 -7.88 13.64
C ASP A 300 5.55 -8.36 13.75
N ALA A 301 6.29 -8.35 12.63
CA ALA A 301 7.71 -8.70 12.59
C ALA A 301 8.56 -7.74 13.45
N GLN A 302 8.29 -6.44 13.40
CA GLN A 302 8.94 -5.44 14.27
C GLN A 302 8.65 -5.67 15.76
N THR A 303 7.42 -6.06 16.10
CA THR A 303 7.02 -6.39 17.48
C THR A 303 7.73 -7.65 17.97
N ASN A 304 7.82 -8.67 17.12
CA ASN A 304 8.51 -9.92 17.42
C ASN A 304 10.02 -9.72 17.55
N PHE A 305 10.64 -8.94 16.66
CA PHE A 305 12.03 -8.53 16.75
C PHE A 305 12.33 -7.86 18.09
N LYS A 306 11.49 -6.90 18.49
CA LYS A 306 11.63 -6.22 19.79
C LYS A 306 11.52 -7.20 20.95
N THR A 307 10.53 -8.09 20.92
CA THR A 307 10.32 -9.09 21.97
C THR A 307 11.52 -10.04 22.09
N ALA A 308 12.07 -10.51 20.96
CA ALA A 308 13.26 -11.36 20.95
C ALA A 308 14.50 -10.62 21.49
N SER A 309 14.66 -9.35 21.13
CA SER A 309 15.74 -8.49 21.65
C SER A 309 15.63 -8.30 23.16
N ASP A 310 14.43 -7.94 23.65
CA ASP A 310 14.17 -7.74 25.08
C ASP A 310 14.40 -9.06 25.87
N ASN A 311 14.06 -10.22 25.30
CA ASN A 311 14.32 -11.54 25.90
C ASN A 311 15.81 -11.90 25.94
N LEU A 312 16.56 -11.58 24.88
CA LEU A 312 18.01 -11.77 24.85
C LEU A 312 18.70 -10.92 25.92
N ASP A 313 18.30 -9.66 26.05
CA ASP A 313 18.84 -8.74 27.07
C ASP A 313 18.53 -9.25 28.49
N ASN A 314 17.29 -9.69 28.73
CA ASN A 314 16.91 -10.30 30.01
C ASN A 314 17.72 -11.57 30.30
N THR A 315 17.97 -12.41 29.29
CA THR A 315 18.77 -13.63 29.41
C THR A 315 20.22 -13.31 29.77
N ASN A 316 20.82 -12.31 29.11
CA ASN A 316 22.16 -11.82 29.41
C ASN A 316 22.26 -11.26 30.84
N ASN A 317 21.29 -10.45 31.26
CA ASN A 317 21.27 -9.86 32.61
C ASN A 317 21.14 -10.92 33.70
N ARG A 318 20.22 -11.89 33.54
CA ARG A 318 20.04 -13.01 34.49
C ARG A 318 21.31 -13.87 34.59
N TRP A 319 22.01 -14.08 33.47
CA TRP A 319 23.27 -14.83 33.49
C TRP A 319 24.36 -14.10 34.28
N VAL A 320 24.48 -12.78 34.12
CA VAL A 320 25.41 -11.96 34.91
C VAL A 320 25.10 -12.04 36.41
N GLU A 321 23.82 -11.90 36.79
CA GLU A 321 23.38 -12.03 38.18
C GLU A 321 23.71 -13.43 38.74
N ARG A 322 23.36 -14.49 38.02
CA ARG A 322 23.62 -15.87 38.43
C ARG A 322 25.11 -16.16 38.59
N THR A 323 25.95 -15.65 37.69
CA THR A 323 27.42 -15.76 37.74
C THR A 323 27.97 -15.08 39.00
N ASN A 324 27.48 -13.88 39.33
CA ASN A 324 27.89 -13.17 40.53
C ASN A 324 27.47 -13.91 41.82
N GLU A 325 26.24 -14.44 41.84
CA GLU A 325 25.74 -15.25 42.95
C GLU A 325 26.56 -16.53 43.14
N HIS A 326 26.86 -17.24 42.04
CA HIS A 326 27.71 -18.44 42.03
C HIS A 326 29.08 -18.13 42.65
N ASN A 327 29.77 -17.11 42.12
CA ASN A 327 31.11 -16.72 42.58
C ASN A 327 31.11 -16.38 44.07
N LYS A 328 30.11 -15.63 44.54
CA LYS A 328 29.97 -15.29 45.97
C LYS A 328 29.74 -16.53 46.84
N LEU A 329 28.90 -17.46 46.40
CA LEU A 329 28.60 -18.67 47.16
C LEU A 329 29.82 -19.61 47.20
N MET A 330 30.52 -19.77 46.08
CA MET A 330 31.73 -20.57 45.99
C MET A 330 32.84 -20.03 46.90
N ASP A 331 33.09 -18.71 46.88
CA ASP A 331 34.06 -18.06 47.77
C ASP A 331 33.74 -18.31 49.25
N GLN A 332 32.47 -18.17 49.64
CA GLN A 332 32.01 -18.43 51.02
C GLN A 332 32.21 -19.89 51.43
N LEU A 333 31.84 -20.84 50.55
CA LEU A 333 31.94 -22.27 50.84
C LEU A 333 33.40 -22.74 50.87
N LEU A 334 34.24 -22.29 49.94
CA LEU A 334 35.67 -22.59 49.90
C LEU A 334 36.39 -22.00 51.11
N THR A 335 36.06 -20.77 51.50
CA THR A 335 36.56 -20.16 52.74
C THR A 335 36.19 -21.02 53.94
N GLN A 336 34.92 -21.41 54.09
CA GLN A 336 34.49 -22.28 55.18
C GLN A 336 35.19 -23.64 55.16
N GLN A 337 35.37 -24.25 53.98
CA GLN A 337 36.07 -25.52 53.81
C GLN A 337 37.53 -25.43 54.27
N SER A 338 38.22 -24.33 53.94
CA SER A 338 39.62 -24.08 54.32
C SER A 338 39.82 -23.91 55.84
N LEU A 339 38.77 -23.53 56.56
CA LEU A 339 38.80 -23.37 58.01
C LEU A 339 38.76 -24.71 58.75
N PHE A 340 38.20 -25.78 58.18
CA PHE A 340 38.08 -27.08 58.88
C PHE A 340 39.41 -27.67 59.35
N PRO A 341 40.47 -27.75 58.52
CA PRO A 341 41.77 -28.23 59.00
C PRO A 341 42.35 -27.36 60.12
N LYS A 342 42.16 -26.03 60.05
CA LYS A 342 42.59 -25.09 61.09
C LYS A 342 41.82 -25.32 62.40
N ILE A 343 40.51 -25.54 62.31
CA ILE A 343 39.61 -25.87 63.42
C ILE A 343 40.03 -27.20 64.08
N VAL A 344 40.26 -28.25 63.28
CA VAL A 344 40.70 -29.58 63.78
C VAL A 344 42.05 -29.49 64.48
N ASN A 345 43.03 -28.81 63.87
CA ASN A 345 44.36 -28.64 64.46
C ASN A 345 44.32 -27.87 65.79
N GLN A 346 43.45 -26.86 65.91
CA GLN A 346 43.27 -26.12 67.17
C GLN A 346 42.58 -26.97 68.26
N LEU A 347 41.61 -27.82 67.90
CA LEU A 347 41.02 -28.78 68.85
C LEU A 347 42.07 -29.74 69.40
N GLU A 348 42.87 -30.33 68.50
CA GLU A 348 43.90 -31.30 68.87
C GLU A 348 44.99 -30.67 69.74
N GLY A 349 45.43 -29.45 69.39
CA GLY A 349 46.37 -28.66 70.20
C GLY A 349 45.81 -28.25 71.56
N ALA A 350 44.50 -28.10 71.70
CA ALA A 350 43.82 -27.82 72.96
C ALA A 350 43.55 -29.08 73.82
N GLY A 351 43.99 -30.27 73.36
CA GLY A 351 43.83 -31.54 74.10
C GLY A 351 42.50 -32.25 73.86
N VAL A 352 41.64 -31.74 72.97
CA VAL A 352 40.45 -32.43 72.47
C VAL A 352 40.89 -33.33 71.32
N ARG A 353 40.87 -34.65 71.52
CA ARG A 353 41.39 -35.61 70.52
C ARG A 353 40.28 -36.45 69.92
N ARG A 354 40.40 -36.76 68.63
CA ARG A 354 39.69 -37.88 68.00
C ARG A 354 40.11 -39.15 68.75
N ARG A 355 39.15 -39.84 69.39
CA ARG A 355 39.37 -41.15 70.01
C ARG A 355 38.91 -42.24 69.07
#